data_AF-A0A6J1PFH8-F1
#
_entry.id   AF-A0A6J1PFH8-F1
#
_cell.length_a   1.000
_cell.length_b   1.000
_cell.length_c   1.000
_cell.angle_alpha   90.00
_cell.angle_beta   90.00
_cell.angle_gamma   90.00
#
_symmetry.space_group_name_H-M   'P 1'
#
loop_
_entity.id
_entity.type
_entity.pdbx_description
1 polymer ?
#
loop_
_entity_poly.entity_id
_entity_poly.type
_entity_poly.pdbx_seq_one_letter_code
_entity_poly.pdbx_strand_id
1 'polypeptide(L)'
;VPIPDVETPTCENNILLDRRAVCILSRRYALTATEYKFLEIGINVGPPSYVEIAIGDPRRGKELLLSLETWKALYEQRQNIQNFFRNDFTDIHNFINVGPLTVRVCTVNNIKLIRLESANVCLRMTESTLHRMFDLDRCIDARFDHLIRILATVDAKFAQFSDIASTVKDPKEASNVIYASDAFNTNQIID
;
A
#
# COMPACT_ATOMS: atom_id res chain seq x y z
N VAL A 1 -1.39 38.90 -42.84
CA VAL A 1 -0.55 38.47 -41.70
C VAL A 1 -1.15 37.19 -41.16
N PRO A 2 -0.54 36.02 -41.37
CA PRO A 2 -1.06 34.75 -40.85
C PRO A 2 -0.79 34.65 -39.34
N ILE A 3 -1.76 34.12 -38.61
CA ILE A 3 -1.64 33.79 -37.19
C ILE A 3 -0.67 32.60 -37.10
N PRO A 4 0.38 32.63 -36.25
CA PRO A 4 1.26 31.47 -36.10
C PRO A 4 0.50 30.36 -35.36
N ASP A 5 0.56 29.16 -35.93
CA ASP A 5 0.12 27.94 -35.26
C ASP A 5 0.88 27.81 -33.93
N VAL A 6 0.14 27.90 -32.82
CA VAL A 6 0.65 27.55 -31.51
C VAL A 6 0.73 26.03 -31.48
N GLU A 7 1.91 25.50 -31.79
CA GLU A 7 2.27 24.14 -31.42
C GLU A 7 2.00 23.97 -29.93
N THR A 8 0.98 23.18 -29.62
CA THR A 8 0.73 22.74 -28.25
C THR A 8 1.86 21.78 -27.93
N PRO A 9 2.70 22.05 -26.91
CA PRO A 9 3.64 21.04 -26.48
C PRO A 9 2.78 19.92 -25.91
N THR A 10 2.73 18.80 -26.63
CA THR A 10 2.32 17.51 -26.09
C THR A 10 3.19 17.27 -24.88
N CYS A 11 2.63 17.54 -23.71
CA CYS A 11 3.15 17.02 -22.46
C CYS A 11 2.89 15.51 -22.49
N GLU A 12 3.69 14.78 -23.27
CA GLU A 12 4.06 13.40 -22.99
C GLU A 12 4.83 13.41 -21.67
N ASN A 13 4.13 13.73 -20.60
CA ASN A 13 4.62 13.49 -19.27
C ASN A 13 4.54 11.98 -19.11
N ASN A 14 5.69 11.35 -19.31
CA ASN A 14 6.10 10.12 -18.68
C ASN A 14 5.87 10.21 -17.16
N ILE A 15 4.62 10.27 -16.73
CA ILE A 15 4.25 9.85 -15.40
C ILE A 15 4.14 8.35 -15.54
N LEU A 16 5.30 7.69 -15.41
CA LEU A 16 5.36 6.39 -14.77
C LEU A 16 4.47 6.53 -13.54
N LEU A 17 3.19 6.13 -13.70
CA LEU A 17 2.26 5.90 -12.63
C LEU A 17 3.06 5.06 -11.65
N ASP A 18 3.49 5.65 -10.54
CA ASP A 18 4.42 5.11 -9.56
C ASP A 18 3.88 3.73 -9.17
N ARG A 19 4.28 2.71 -9.94
CA ARG A 19 3.78 1.36 -9.81
C ARG A 19 4.42 0.94 -8.52
N ARG A 20 3.60 0.86 -7.47
CA ARG A 20 3.99 0.26 -6.20
C ARG A 20 4.90 -0.91 -6.52
N ALA A 21 6.11 -0.88 -5.94
CA ALA A 21 7.09 -1.93 -6.16
C ALA A 21 6.44 -3.30 -5.91
N VAL A 22 6.93 -4.31 -6.62
CA VAL A 22 6.29 -5.63 -6.62
C VAL A 22 6.18 -6.16 -5.18
N CYS A 23 4.94 -6.35 -4.74
CA CYS A 23 4.65 -6.90 -3.42
C CYS A 23 4.45 -8.41 -3.57
N ILE A 24 5.37 -9.21 -3.02
CA ILE A 24 5.29 -10.68 -3.05
C ILE A 24 4.70 -11.21 -1.74
N LEU A 25 4.22 -12.46 -1.78
CA LEU A 25 3.60 -13.15 -0.64
C LEU A 25 2.46 -12.34 0.02
N SER A 26 1.82 -11.47 -0.76
CA SER A 26 0.83 -10.54 -0.25
C SER A 26 -0.49 -11.22 0.05
N ARG A 27 -1.20 -10.69 1.04
CA ARG A 27 -2.56 -11.07 1.37
C ARG A 27 -3.43 -9.83 1.36
N ARG A 28 -4.45 -9.85 0.50
CA ARG A 28 -5.46 -8.79 0.37
C ARG A 28 -6.75 -9.20 1.07
N TYR A 29 -7.30 -8.28 1.86
CA TYR A 29 -8.57 -8.41 2.55
C TYR A 29 -9.54 -7.36 2.04
N ALA A 30 -10.71 -7.78 1.56
CA ALA A 30 -11.77 -6.88 1.17
C ALA A 30 -12.39 -6.20 2.39
N LEU A 31 -12.39 -4.87 2.41
CA LEU A 31 -13.01 -4.07 3.48
C LEU A 31 -14.49 -3.75 3.21
N THR A 32 -14.93 -3.94 1.96
CA THR A 32 -16.31 -3.72 1.50
C THR A 32 -16.76 -4.92 0.69
N ALA A 33 -18.07 -5.22 0.69
CA ALA A 33 -18.64 -6.32 -0.12
C ALA A 33 -18.36 -6.17 -1.63
N THR A 34 -18.22 -4.94 -2.10
CA THR A 34 -17.90 -4.62 -3.50
C THR A 34 -16.40 -4.44 -3.75
N GLU A 35 -15.55 -4.75 -2.76
CA GLU A 35 -14.09 -4.70 -2.83
C GLU A 35 -13.46 -3.36 -3.26
N TYR A 36 -14.21 -2.26 -3.21
CA TYR A 36 -13.70 -0.92 -3.54
C TYR A 36 -12.72 -0.39 -2.50
N LYS A 37 -12.64 -1.03 -1.34
CA LYS A 37 -11.61 -0.78 -0.33
C LYS A 37 -10.99 -2.11 0.08
N PHE A 38 -9.68 -2.10 0.27
CA PHE A 38 -8.94 -3.27 0.71
C PHE A 38 -7.86 -2.89 1.72
N LEU A 39 -7.46 -3.88 2.52
CA LEU A 39 -6.26 -3.88 3.34
C LEU A 39 -5.34 -4.97 2.79
N GLU A 40 -4.10 -4.64 2.49
CA GLU A 40 -3.09 -5.56 1.98
C GLU A 40 -1.87 -5.57 2.89
N ILE A 41 -1.29 -6.75 3.10
CA ILE A 41 0.01 -6.92 3.75
C ILE A 41 0.87 -7.85 2.90
N GLY A 42 2.12 -7.49 2.66
CA GLY A 42 3.06 -8.32 1.90
C GLY A 42 4.50 -7.80 1.98
N ILE A 43 5.40 -8.38 1.20
CA ILE A 43 6.81 -7.99 1.17
C ILE A 43 7.07 -7.13 -0.06
N ASN A 44 7.50 -5.89 0.16
CA ASN A 44 8.07 -5.04 -0.88
C ASN A 44 9.54 -5.46 -1.08
N VAL A 45 9.86 -5.93 -2.28
CA VAL A 45 11.18 -6.49 -2.59
C VAL A 45 12.13 -5.40 -3.04
N GLY A 46 13.29 -5.29 -2.37
CA GLY A 46 14.35 -4.37 -2.73
C GLY A 46 15.58 -4.54 -1.83
N PRO A 47 16.62 -3.72 -1.98
CA PRO A 47 17.73 -3.70 -1.05
C PRO A 47 17.58 -2.56 -0.03
N PRO A 48 17.12 -2.80 1.22
CA PRO A 48 16.59 -4.04 1.78
C PRO A 48 15.07 -4.22 1.56
N SER A 49 14.59 -5.47 1.60
CA SER A 49 13.17 -5.78 1.50
C SER A 49 12.48 -5.46 2.82
N TYR A 50 11.20 -5.13 2.77
CA TYR A 50 10.43 -4.82 3.98
C TYR A 50 8.98 -5.26 3.88
N VAL A 51 8.35 -5.48 5.04
CA VAL A 51 6.93 -5.77 5.12
C VAL A 51 6.15 -4.45 5.04
N GLU A 52 5.16 -4.43 4.16
CA GLU A 52 4.35 -3.26 3.87
C GLU A 52 2.88 -3.55 4.18
N ILE A 53 2.21 -2.62 4.84
CA ILE A 53 0.76 -2.64 5.07
C ILE A 53 0.15 -1.50 4.24
N ALA A 54 -0.82 -1.79 3.39
CA ALA A 54 -1.45 -0.81 2.53
C ALA A 54 -2.97 -0.85 2.68
N ILE A 55 -3.59 0.31 2.83
CA ILE A 55 -5.05 0.47 2.65
C ILE A 55 -5.25 1.13 1.30
N GLY A 56 -6.11 0.60 0.45
CA GLY A 56 -6.29 1.22 -0.86
C GLY A 56 -7.71 1.26 -1.38
N ASP A 57 -7.85 2.01 -2.46
CA ASP A 57 -9.08 2.17 -3.26
C ASP A 57 -8.74 1.93 -4.74
N PRO A 58 -9.02 0.73 -5.27
CA PRO A 58 -8.64 0.35 -6.63
C PRO A 58 -9.22 1.30 -7.69
N ARG A 59 -10.39 1.87 -7.43
CA ARG A 59 -11.05 2.79 -8.37
C ARG A 59 -10.37 4.15 -8.46
N ARG A 60 -9.71 4.57 -7.38
CA ARG A 60 -9.04 5.87 -7.31
C ARG A 60 -7.54 5.77 -7.54
N GLY A 61 -6.99 4.55 -7.61
CA GLY A 61 -5.54 4.31 -7.68
C GLY A 61 -4.77 4.89 -6.50
N LYS A 62 -5.43 5.02 -5.33
CA LYS A 62 -4.83 5.61 -4.12
C LYS A 62 -4.60 4.51 -3.09
N GLU A 63 -3.37 4.41 -2.61
CA GLU A 63 -2.95 3.49 -1.55
C GLU A 63 -2.24 4.27 -0.44
N LEU A 64 -2.66 4.03 0.78
CA LEU A 64 -2.11 4.59 2.00
C LEU A 64 -1.22 3.53 2.63
N LEU A 65 0.09 3.74 2.56
CA LEU A 65 1.10 2.84 3.11
C LEU A 65 1.32 3.14 4.58
N LEU A 66 1.34 2.08 5.40
CA LEU A 66 1.45 2.12 6.85
C LEU A 66 2.63 1.26 7.31
N SER A 67 3.40 1.78 8.26
CA SER A 67 4.26 0.93 9.09
C SER A 67 3.40 0.12 10.08
N LEU A 68 3.95 -0.99 10.61
CA LEU A 68 3.28 -1.72 11.68
C LEU A 68 3.01 -0.82 12.90
N GLU A 69 3.96 0.05 13.23
CA GLU A 69 3.80 1.03 14.33
C GLU A 69 2.60 1.95 14.09
N THR A 70 2.47 2.49 12.87
CA THR A 70 1.34 3.36 12.51
C THR A 70 0.03 2.59 12.53
N TRP A 71 0.02 1.35 12.05
CA TRP A 71 -1.15 0.46 12.13
C TRP A 71 -1.58 0.22 13.58
N LYS A 72 -0.63 -0.08 14.48
CA LYS A 72 -0.91 -0.33 15.89
C LYS A 72 -1.41 0.90 16.62
N ALA A 73 -0.76 2.04 16.42
CA ALA A 73 -1.22 3.30 16.96
C ALA A 73 -2.64 3.63 16.46
N LEU A 74 -2.96 3.33 15.19
CA LEU A 74 -4.31 3.55 14.63
C LEU A 74 -5.36 2.65 15.31
N TYR A 75 -5.02 1.38 15.53
CA TYR A 75 -5.88 0.42 16.22
C TYR A 75 -6.09 0.77 17.70
N GLU A 76 -5.07 1.27 18.39
CA GLU A 76 -5.19 1.77 19.76
C GLU A 76 -6.16 2.95 19.86
N GLN A 77 -6.14 3.84 18.86
CA GLN A 77 -7.06 4.98 18.76
C GLN A 77 -8.50 4.59 18.35
N ARG A 78 -8.83 3.32 18.10
CA ARG A 78 -10.13 2.89 17.57
C ARG A 78 -11.33 3.44 18.37
N GLN A 79 -11.25 3.46 19.70
CA GLN A 79 -12.33 3.97 20.55
C GLN A 79 -12.45 5.50 20.46
N ASN A 80 -11.32 6.20 20.42
CA ASN A 80 -11.29 7.64 20.23
C ASN A 80 -11.85 8.04 18.85
N ILE A 81 -11.51 7.29 17.80
CA ILE A 81 -12.04 7.50 16.45
C ILE A 81 -13.55 7.22 16.40
N GLN A 82 -14.04 6.16 17.06
CA GLN A 82 -15.48 5.89 17.16
C GLN A 82 -16.23 7.01 17.88
N ASN A 83 -15.72 7.47 19.02
CA ASN A 83 -16.30 8.60 19.75
C ASN A 83 -16.26 9.86 18.89
N PHE A 84 -15.13 10.12 18.23
CA PHE A 84 -14.96 11.25 17.32
C PHE A 84 -15.93 11.21 16.14
N PHE A 85 -16.22 10.03 15.59
CA PHE A 85 -17.22 9.85 14.52
C PHE A 85 -18.65 10.03 15.02
N ARG A 86 -18.97 9.64 16.26
CA ARG A 86 -20.32 9.80 16.83
C ARG A 86 -20.63 11.22 17.25
N ASN A 87 -19.63 11.96 17.71
CA ASN A 87 -19.83 13.33 18.15
C ASN A 87 -20.10 14.26 16.96
N ASP A 88 -21.09 15.15 17.10
CA ASP A 88 -21.43 16.16 16.10
C ASP A 88 -20.56 17.41 16.22
N PHE A 89 -19.28 17.25 16.62
CA PHE A 89 -18.37 18.38 16.74
C PHE A 89 -18.33 19.13 15.40
N THR A 90 -18.92 20.31 15.41
CA THR A 90 -18.97 21.29 14.31
C THR A 90 -17.61 21.94 14.05
N ASP A 91 -16.59 21.58 14.83
CA ASP A 91 -15.27 22.14 14.69
C ASP A 91 -14.49 21.40 13.59
N ILE A 92 -14.39 22.06 12.44
CA ILE A 92 -13.68 21.63 11.23
C ILE A 92 -12.18 21.39 11.53
N HIS A 93 -11.69 21.85 12.68
CA HIS A 93 -10.32 21.73 13.14
C HIS A 93 -10.03 20.52 14.02
N ASN A 94 -11.02 19.69 14.37
CA ASN A 94 -10.75 18.48 15.14
C ASN A 94 -10.18 17.35 14.27
N PHE A 95 -9.05 16.79 14.69
CA PHE A 95 -8.41 15.64 14.06
C PHE A 95 -7.70 14.78 15.10
N ILE A 96 -7.49 13.51 14.78
CA ILE A 96 -6.67 12.60 15.57
C ILE A 96 -5.38 12.34 14.80
N ASN A 97 -4.24 12.62 15.42
CA ASN A 97 -2.93 12.26 14.87
C ASN A 97 -2.54 10.84 15.28
N VAL A 98 -2.03 10.09 14.32
CA VAL A 98 -1.50 8.74 14.50
C VAL A 98 -0.20 8.63 13.72
N GLY A 99 0.92 9.04 14.34
CA GLY A 99 2.20 9.16 13.65
C GLY A 99 2.09 10.05 12.40
N PRO A 100 2.37 9.53 11.19
CA PRO A 100 2.25 10.30 9.95
C PRO A 100 0.81 10.42 9.43
N LEU A 101 -0.17 9.76 10.07
CA LEU A 101 -1.56 9.82 9.67
C LEU A 101 -2.34 10.89 10.43
N THR A 102 -3.23 11.55 9.70
CA THR A 102 -4.29 12.38 10.27
C THR A 102 -5.63 11.71 10.01
N VAL A 103 -6.41 11.49 11.06
CA VAL A 103 -7.79 11.00 10.99
C VAL A 103 -8.75 12.17 11.16
N ARG A 104 -9.62 12.36 10.17
CA ARG A 104 -10.67 13.39 10.17
C ARG A 104 -12.03 12.80 9.89
N VAL A 105 -13.06 13.54 10.26
CA VAL A 105 -14.42 13.27 9.84
C VAL A 105 -14.82 14.32 8.80
N CYS A 106 -15.45 13.88 7.73
CA CYS A 106 -16.02 14.78 6.72
C CYS A 106 -17.42 14.35 6.34
N THR A 107 -18.22 15.30 5.86
CA THR A 107 -19.56 15.01 5.32
C THR A 107 -19.54 15.20 3.82
N VAL A 108 -20.00 14.19 3.08
CA VAL A 108 -20.15 14.24 1.63
C VAL A 108 -21.59 13.83 1.30
N ASN A 109 -22.36 14.71 0.66
CA ASN A 109 -23.77 14.47 0.33
C ASN A 109 -24.60 14.00 1.54
N ASN A 110 -24.46 14.69 2.68
CA ASN A 110 -25.09 14.35 3.97
C ASN A 110 -24.69 13.01 4.58
N ILE A 111 -23.66 12.34 4.05
CA ILE A 111 -23.10 11.11 4.61
C ILE A 111 -21.80 11.45 5.36
N LYS A 112 -21.75 11.11 6.65
CA LYS A 112 -20.55 11.23 7.48
C LYS A 112 -19.55 10.12 7.12
N LEU A 113 -18.31 10.49 6.84
CA LEU A 113 -17.23 9.62 6.41
C LEU A 113 -15.98 9.87 7.25
N ILE A 114 -15.18 8.83 7.40
CA ILE A 114 -13.85 8.90 8.00
C ILE A 114 -12.84 9.12 6.88
N ARG A 115 -11.97 10.09 7.07
CA ARG A 115 -10.89 10.44 6.16
C ARG A 115 -9.56 10.12 6.83
N LEU A 116 -8.82 9.17 6.26
CA LEU A 116 -7.44 8.87 6.62
C LEU A 116 -6.53 9.61 5.64
N GLU A 117 -5.64 10.45 6.17
CA GLU A 117 -4.79 11.34 5.39
C GLU A 117 -3.31 11.13 5.74
N SER A 118 -2.47 11.05 4.72
CA SER A 118 -1.03 11.29 4.79
C SER A 118 -0.68 12.45 3.86
N ALA A 119 0.61 12.82 3.78
CA ALA A 119 1.08 13.98 3.00
C ALA A 119 0.52 14.03 1.56
N ASN A 120 0.46 12.89 0.88
CA ASN A 120 0.08 12.82 -0.55
C ASN A 120 -1.19 12.01 -0.81
N VAL A 121 -1.72 11.31 0.20
CA VAL A 121 -2.82 10.35 0.03
C VAL A 121 -3.94 10.65 0.99
N CYS A 122 -5.16 10.57 0.48
CA CYS A 122 -6.38 10.72 1.26
C CYS A 122 -7.35 9.60 0.86
N LEU A 123 -7.77 8.83 1.87
CA LEU A 123 -8.77 7.78 1.74
C LEU A 123 -9.99 8.11 2.57
N ARG A 124 -11.15 8.10 1.92
CA ARG A 124 -12.45 8.22 2.58
C ARG A 124 -13.11 6.85 2.68
N MET A 125 -13.72 6.57 3.81
CA MET A 125 -14.43 5.32 4.08
C MET A 125 -15.56 5.52 5.10
N THR A 126 -16.50 4.59 5.17
CA THR A 126 -17.56 4.58 6.18
C THR A 126 -17.02 4.05 7.51
N GLU A 127 -17.72 4.33 8.62
CA GLU A 127 -17.43 3.75 9.93
C GLU A 127 -17.40 2.22 9.88
N SER A 128 -18.35 1.60 9.19
CA SER A 128 -18.41 0.14 9.03
C SER A 128 -17.19 -0.44 8.31
N THR A 129 -16.63 0.31 7.35
CA THR A 129 -15.42 -0.10 6.61
C THR A 129 -14.19 -0.01 7.51
N LEU A 130 -14.08 1.06 8.30
CA LEU A 130 -13.00 1.20 9.29
C LEU A 130 -13.09 0.14 10.38
N HIS A 131 -14.29 -0.20 10.84
CA HIS A 131 -14.48 -1.26 11.84
C HIS A 131 -14.02 -2.63 11.32
N ARG A 132 -14.42 -3.00 10.10
CA ARG A 132 -13.93 -4.22 9.43
C ARG A 132 -12.42 -4.25 9.29
N MET A 133 -11.80 -3.09 9.07
CA MET A 133 -10.35 -2.97 9.04
C MET A 133 -9.74 -3.34 10.40
N PHE A 134 -10.29 -2.82 11.50
CA PHE A 134 -9.80 -3.14 12.85
C PHE A 134 -10.08 -4.59 13.27
N ASP A 135 -11.14 -5.24 12.77
CA ASP A 135 -11.38 -6.67 13.01
C ASP A 135 -10.25 -7.56 12.48
N LEU A 136 -9.43 -7.05 11.56
CA LEU A 136 -8.30 -7.75 10.98
C LEU A 136 -7.00 -7.61 11.78
N ASP A 137 -6.96 -6.88 12.91
CA ASP A 137 -5.72 -6.59 13.65
C ASP A 137 -4.89 -7.85 13.97
N ARG A 138 -5.53 -8.88 14.53
CA ARG A 138 -4.84 -10.16 14.82
C ARG A 138 -4.34 -10.88 13.56
N CYS A 139 -5.07 -10.75 12.46
CA CYS A 139 -4.65 -11.32 11.17
C CYS A 139 -3.45 -10.58 10.60
N ILE A 140 -3.40 -9.25 10.76
CA ILE A 140 -2.28 -8.43 10.34
C ILE A 140 -1.03 -8.76 11.16
N ASP A 141 -1.14 -8.88 12.49
CA ASP A 141 -0.02 -9.28 13.35
C ASP A 141 0.57 -10.62 12.96
N ALA A 142 -0.29 -11.65 12.89
CA ALA A 142 0.16 -13.00 12.58
C ALA A 142 0.83 -13.06 11.20
N ARG A 143 0.33 -12.29 10.22
CA ARG A 143 0.95 -12.21 8.89
C ARG A 143 2.24 -11.40 8.93
N PHE A 144 2.30 -10.29 9.65
CA PHE A 144 3.52 -9.50 9.79
C PHE A 144 4.65 -10.32 10.39
N ASP A 145 4.40 -11.00 11.51
CA ASP A 145 5.38 -11.87 12.17
C ASP A 145 5.87 -13.00 11.26
N HIS A 146 4.97 -13.58 10.46
CA HIS A 146 5.32 -14.59 9.49
C HIS A 146 6.22 -14.04 8.37
N LEU A 147 5.87 -12.88 7.80
CA LEU A 147 6.63 -12.27 6.70
C LEU A 147 8.01 -11.79 7.15
N ILE A 148 8.12 -11.20 8.36
CA ILE A 148 9.40 -10.78 8.94
C ILE A 148 10.39 -11.95 9.04
N ARG A 149 9.93 -13.14 9.43
CA ARG A 149 10.78 -14.34 9.54
C ARG A 149 11.34 -14.81 8.19
N ILE A 150 10.71 -14.42 7.09
CA ILE A 150 11.07 -14.85 5.73
C ILE A 150 11.86 -13.74 5.00
N LEU A 151 11.89 -12.51 5.51
CA LEU A 151 12.59 -11.37 4.86
C LEU A 151 14.04 -11.68 4.50
N ALA A 152 14.81 -12.26 5.42
CA ALA A 152 16.21 -12.58 5.16
C ALA A 152 16.38 -13.58 3.99
N THR A 153 15.44 -14.52 3.82
CA THR A 153 15.44 -15.45 2.69
C THR A 153 15.10 -14.72 1.39
N VAL A 154 14.13 -13.80 1.42
CA VAL A 154 13.78 -12.97 0.26
C VAL A 154 14.96 -12.10 -0.16
N ASP A 155 15.62 -11.42 0.79
CA ASP A 155 16.79 -10.58 0.50
C ASP A 155 17.94 -11.39 -0.10
N ALA A 156 18.24 -12.57 0.47
CA ALA A 156 19.28 -13.44 -0.06
C ALA A 156 18.98 -13.92 -1.49
N LYS A 157 17.72 -14.30 -1.75
CA LYS A 157 17.28 -14.71 -3.10
C LYS A 157 17.27 -13.56 -4.09
N PHE A 158 16.79 -12.40 -3.68
CA PHE A 158 16.80 -11.19 -4.50
C PHE A 158 18.24 -10.80 -4.89
N ALA A 159 19.18 -10.84 -3.94
CA ALA A 159 20.58 -10.57 -4.21
C ALA A 159 21.16 -11.60 -5.21
N GLN A 160 20.91 -12.89 -4.99
CA GLN A 160 21.38 -13.96 -5.87
C GLN A 160 20.85 -13.82 -7.31
N PHE A 161 19.56 -13.53 -7.47
CA PHE A 161 18.96 -13.31 -8.79
C PHE A 161 19.42 -12.00 -9.43
N SER A 162 19.67 -10.97 -8.62
CA SER A 162 20.23 -9.70 -9.10
C SER A 162 21.66 -9.89 -9.62
N ASP A 163 22.49 -10.67 -8.92
CA ASP A 163 23.85 -10.98 -9.34
C ASP A 163 23.85 -11.73 -10.68
N ILE A 164 23.00 -12.75 -10.83
CA ILE A 164 22.83 -13.50 -12.09
C ILE A 164 22.37 -12.56 -13.21
N ALA A 165 21.31 -11.78 -12.97
CA ALA A 165 20.77 -10.86 -13.96
C ALA A 165 21.80 -9.81 -14.40
N SER A 166 22.70 -9.38 -13.51
CA SER A 166 23.75 -8.41 -13.83
C SER A 166 24.77 -8.91 -14.87
N THR A 167 24.89 -10.22 -15.05
CA THR A 167 25.78 -10.84 -16.05
C THR A 167 25.18 -10.84 -17.46
N VAL A 168 23.87 -10.59 -17.57
CA VAL A 168 23.12 -10.72 -18.83
C VAL A 168 23.15 -9.39 -19.59
N LYS A 169 23.57 -9.43 -20.85
CA LYS A 169 23.66 -8.23 -21.71
C LYS A 169 22.29 -7.78 -22.23
N ASP A 170 21.39 -8.71 -22.55
CA ASP A 170 20.01 -8.41 -22.93
C ASP A 170 19.08 -8.62 -21.72
N PRO A 171 18.49 -7.56 -21.13
CA PRO A 171 17.56 -7.68 -20.02
C PRO A 171 16.38 -8.62 -20.27
N LYS A 172 15.99 -8.85 -21.53
CA LYS A 172 14.91 -9.79 -21.89
C LYS A 172 15.29 -11.25 -21.63
N GLU A 173 16.58 -11.56 -21.61
CA GLU A 173 17.07 -12.91 -21.33
C GLU A 173 17.28 -13.16 -19.82
N ALA A 174 17.26 -12.12 -18.99
CA ALA A 174 17.56 -12.23 -17.56
C ALA A 174 16.71 -13.28 -16.84
N SER A 175 15.39 -13.30 -17.09
CA SER A 175 14.50 -14.30 -16.50
C SER A 175 14.81 -15.73 -16.97
N ASN A 176 15.18 -15.92 -18.24
CA ASN A 176 15.54 -17.24 -18.76
C ASN A 176 16.85 -17.74 -18.14
N VAL A 177 17.84 -16.84 -17.97
CA VAL A 177 19.12 -17.17 -17.34
C VAL A 177 18.93 -17.50 -15.86
N ILE A 178 18.08 -16.75 -15.15
CA ILE A 178 17.71 -17.08 -13.76
C ILE A 178 17.04 -18.45 -13.69
N TYR A 179 16.05 -18.72 -14.56
CA TYR A 179 15.31 -19.98 -14.59
C TYR A 179 16.21 -21.20 -14.87
N ALA A 180 17.23 -21.02 -15.72
CA ALA A 180 18.19 -22.06 -16.06
C ALA A 180 19.31 -22.23 -15.02
N SER A 181 19.41 -21.35 -14.02
CA SER A 181 20.47 -21.38 -13.02
C SER A 181 20.15 -22.36 -11.88
N ASP A 182 21.20 -22.92 -11.26
CA ASP A 182 21.07 -23.75 -10.05
C ASP A 182 20.50 -22.98 -8.84
N ALA A 183 20.45 -21.65 -8.93
CA ALA A 183 19.85 -20.80 -7.91
C ALA A 183 18.32 -20.86 -7.89
N PHE A 184 17.69 -21.23 -9.00
CA PHE A 184 16.24 -21.27 -9.14
C PHE A 184 15.68 -22.66 -8.83
N ASN A 185 14.65 -22.72 -7.99
CA ASN A 185 13.98 -23.95 -7.59
C ASN A 185 12.46 -23.80 -7.72
N THR A 186 11.89 -24.51 -8.70
CA THR A 186 10.44 -24.55 -8.95
C THR A 186 9.58 -24.97 -7.76
N ASN A 187 10.15 -25.60 -6.74
CA ASN A 187 9.44 -25.99 -5.52
C ASN A 187 9.53 -24.95 -4.39
N GLN A 188 10.26 -23.83 -4.60
CA GLN A 188 10.37 -22.74 -3.64
C GLN A 188 9.41 -21.62 -4.02
N ILE A 189 8.53 -21.24 -3.10
CA ILE A 189 7.51 -20.21 -3.35
C ILE A 189 8.09 -18.79 -3.57
N ILE A 190 9.34 -18.55 -3.18
CA ILE A 190 10.03 -17.26 -3.33
C ILE A 190 10.62 -17.10 -4.73
N ASP A 191 10.89 -18.22 -5.42
CA ASP A 191 11.51 -18.26 -6.74
C ASP A 191 10.44 -18.13 -7.84
#